data_AF-A0A6V8E6A0-F1
#
_entry.id   AF-A0A6V8E6A0-F1
#
_cell.length_a   1.000
_cell.length_b   1.000
_cell.length_c   1.000
_cell.angle_alpha   90.00
_cell.angle_beta   90.00
_cell.angle_gamma   90.00
#
_symmetry.space_group_name_H-M   'P 1'
#
loop_
_entity.id
_entity.type
_entity.pdbx_description
1 polymer ?
#
loop_
_entity_poly.entity_id
_entity_poly.type
_entity_poly.pdbx_seq_one_letter_code
_entity_poly.pdbx_strand_id
1 'polypeptide(L)'
;MNTNVHQSNSLRLLIGDVVVNIAVLVKQVPDTNSKIQIAGDRVDLSSVKMDISPYDEFAVENALQHKDSSGGTVTAITLGGPGADKVLKGVKALGVDNIVRLDYDGFMDSNGLQS
;
A
#
# COMPACT_ATOMS: atom_id res chain seq x y z
N MET A 1 -31.61 18.78 14.51
CA MET A 1 -31.79 17.88 13.35
C MET A 1 -30.82 18.36 12.26
N ASN A 2 -29.94 17.46 11.83
CA ASN A 2 -28.70 17.75 11.12
C ASN A 2 -28.95 18.14 9.65
N THR A 3 -28.99 19.44 9.34
CA THR A 3 -29.21 19.99 7.99
C THR A 3 -28.07 19.72 7.00
N ASN A 4 -26.88 19.36 7.51
CA ASN A 4 -25.69 19.09 6.69
C ASN A 4 -25.79 17.79 5.88
N VAL A 5 -26.49 16.78 6.38
CA VAL A 5 -26.60 15.47 5.69
C VAL A 5 -27.52 15.56 4.47
N HIS A 6 -28.60 16.33 4.55
CA HIS A 6 -29.50 16.51 3.41
C HIS A 6 -28.89 17.36 2.29
N GLN A 7 -28.08 18.38 2.61
CA GLN A 7 -27.36 19.13 1.58
C GLN A 7 -26.24 18.30 0.92
N SER A 8 -25.50 17.51 1.71
CA SER A 8 -24.43 16.62 1.19
C SER A 8 -24.95 15.59 0.19
N ASN A 9 -26.11 14.97 0.47
CA ASN A 9 -26.70 13.99 -0.45
C ASN A 9 -27.30 14.64 -1.71
N SER A 10 -27.79 15.88 -1.61
CA SER A 10 -28.32 16.63 -2.76
C SER A 10 -27.21 17.08 -3.73
N LEU A 11 -26.03 17.44 -3.21
CA LEU A 11 -24.86 17.75 -4.04
C LEU A 11 -24.36 16.50 -4.79
N ARG A 12 -24.29 15.33 -4.15
CA ARG A 12 -23.84 14.08 -4.80
C ARG A 12 -24.70 13.70 -6.03
N LEU A 13 -26.00 13.96 -5.97
CA LEU A 13 -26.92 13.66 -7.08
C LEU A 13 -26.70 14.55 -8.31
N LEU A 14 -26.13 15.75 -8.16
CA LEU A 14 -25.92 16.71 -9.25
C LEU A 14 -24.59 16.54 -9.98
N ILE A 15 -23.58 15.92 -9.35
CA ILE A 15 -22.21 15.82 -9.87
C ILE A 15 -21.91 14.41 -10.43
N GLY A 16 -22.82 13.45 -10.22
CA GLY A 16 -22.56 12.02 -10.43
C GLY A 16 -21.72 11.45 -9.29
N ASP A 17 -21.89 10.16 -8.99
CA ASP A 17 -21.03 9.49 -8.01
C ASP A 17 -19.57 9.51 -8.51
N VAL A 18 -18.72 10.30 -7.85
CA VAL A 18 -17.28 10.31 -8.15
C VAL A 18 -16.71 8.99 -7.66
N VAL A 19 -16.54 8.04 -8.57
CA VAL A 19 -15.92 6.74 -8.29
C VAL A 19 -14.42 6.96 -8.10
N VAL A 20 -13.92 6.82 -6.88
CA VAL A 20 -12.51 7.03 -6.56
C VAL A 20 -11.70 5.78 -6.89
N ASN A 21 -10.61 5.92 -7.65
CA ASN A 21 -9.65 4.86 -7.88
C ASN A 21 -8.34 5.22 -7.17
N ILE A 22 -8.00 4.47 -6.13
CA ILE A 22 -6.83 4.75 -5.28
C ILE A 22 -5.76 3.70 -5.54
N ALA A 23 -4.58 4.13 -5.92
CA ALA A 23 -3.38 3.29 -5.96
C ALA A 23 -2.56 3.52 -4.70
N VAL A 24 -2.21 2.44 -4.00
CA VAL A 24 -1.34 2.49 -2.82
C VAL A 24 -0.08 1.71 -3.13
N LEU A 25 1.07 2.38 -3.04
CA LEU A 25 2.37 1.73 -3.16
C LEU A 25 2.73 1.12 -1.81
N VAL A 26 3.05 -0.17 -1.82
CA VAL A 26 3.44 -0.91 -0.61
C VAL A 26 4.82 -1.54 -0.82
N LYS A 27 5.65 -1.52 0.21
CA LYS A 27 7.02 -2.04 0.18
C LYS A 27 7.22 -3.06 1.28
N GLN A 28 7.83 -4.17 0.88
CA GLN A 28 8.42 -5.12 1.82
C GLN A 28 9.75 -4.55 2.33
N VAL A 29 9.87 -4.40 3.65
CA VAL A 29 11.04 -3.89 4.36
C VAL A 29 11.47 -4.87 5.46
N PRO A 30 12.73 -4.79 5.93
CA PRO A 30 13.14 -5.46 7.15
C PRO A 30 12.27 -5.04 8.34
N ASP A 31 11.81 -6.01 9.14
CA ASP A 31 11.06 -5.75 10.38
C ASP A 31 11.91 -4.88 11.32
N THR A 32 11.32 -3.81 11.83
CA THR A 32 12.03 -2.76 12.59
C THR A 32 12.58 -3.25 13.93
N ASN A 33 12.13 -4.41 14.43
CA ASN A 33 12.66 -5.03 15.66
C ASN A 33 13.79 -6.04 15.37
N SER A 34 14.07 -6.32 14.10
CA SER A 34 15.13 -7.26 13.73
C SER A 34 16.50 -6.67 13.99
N LYS A 35 17.40 -7.49 14.54
CA LYS A 35 18.81 -7.13 14.65
C LYS A 35 19.44 -7.20 13.26
N ILE A 36 19.80 -6.02 12.74
CA ILE A 36 20.53 -5.91 11.48
C ILE A 36 21.98 -6.32 11.70
N GLN A 37 22.45 -7.27 10.88
CA GLN A 37 23.86 -7.66 10.85
C GLN A 37 24.54 -7.04 9.63
N ILE A 38 25.83 -6.74 9.77
CA ILE A 38 26.66 -6.22 8.68
C ILE A 38 27.66 -7.31 8.32
N ALA A 39 27.70 -7.65 7.03
CA ALA A 39 28.66 -8.59 6.47
C ALA A 39 29.47 -7.87 5.37
N GLY A 40 30.71 -7.49 5.68
CA GLY A 40 31.53 -6.68 4.79
C GLY A 40 31.02 -5.24 4.69
N ASP A 41 30.74 -4.78 3.47
CA ASP A 41 30.19 -3.47 3.13
C ASP A 41 28.66 -3.48 2.93
N ARG A 42 27.99 -4.61 3.22
CA ARG A 42 26.55 -4.79 3.00
C ARG A 42 25.83 -5.24 4.25
N VAL A 43 24.54 -4.90 4.28
CA VAL A 43 23.61 -5.44 5.27
C VAL A 43 23.30 -6.90 4.94
N ASP A 44 23.39 -7.77 5.93
CA ASP A 44 22.92 -9.15 5.85
C ASP A 44 21.45 -9.23 6.29
N LEU A 45 20.59 -9.56 5.32
CA LEU A 45 19.15 -9.72 5.51
C LEU A 45 18.73 -11.19 5.61
N SER A 46 19.65 -12.15 5.54
CA SER A 46 19.33 -13.58 5.47
C SER A 46 18.55 -14.10 6.68
N SER A 47 18.82 -13.57 7.87
CA SER A 47 18.13 -13.92 9.12
C SER A 47 17.02 -12.93 9.52
N VAL A 48 16.75 -11.92 8.69
CA VAL A 48 15.84 -10.83 9.03
C VAL A 48 14.43 -11.14 8.53
N LYS A 49 13.45 -11.01 9.42
CA LYS A 49 12.05 -11.10 9.04
C LYS A 49 11.71 -9.91 8.15
N MET A 50 11.11 -10.18 6.99
CA MET A 50 10.63 -9.15 6.07
C MET A 50 9.11 -8.96 6.25
N ASP A 51 8.67 -7.71 6.32
CA ASP A 51 7.27 -7.32 6.51
C ASP A 51 6.90 -6.06 5.71
N ILE A 52 5.63 -5.68 5.71
CA ILE A 52 5.20 -4.40 5.11
C ILE A 52 5.80 -3.21 5.89
N SER A 53 6.11 -2.13 5.18
CA SER A 53 6.49 -0.86 5.80
C SER A 53 5.35 -0.33 6.68
N PRO A 54 5.60 0.06 7.94
CA PRO A 54 4.58 0.62 8.82
C PRO A 54 3.87 1.85 8.21
N TYR A 55 4.59 2.65 7.42
CA TYR A 55 4.01 3.80 6.72
C TYR A 55 3.01 3.39 5.65
N ASP A 56 3.27 2.26 5.00
CA ASP A 56 2.43 1.76 3.92
C ASP A 56 1.17 1.09 4.48
N GLU A 57 1.24 0.53 5.70
CA GLU A 57 0.05 0.09 6.44
C GLU A 57 -0.91 1.26 6.68
N PHE A 58 -0.40 2.39 7.16
CA PHE A 58 -1.22 3.60 7.32
C PHE A 58 -1.76 4.12 5.98
N ALA A 59 -0.99 4.02 4.89
CA ALA A 59 -1.46 4.44 3.57
C ALA A 59 -2.62 3.56 3.07
N VAL A 60 -2.53 2.24 3.27
CA VAL A 60 -3.61 1.29 2.94
C VAL A 60 -4.86 1.58 3.77
N GLU A 61 -4.72 1.78 5.07
CA GLU A 61 -5.84 2.09 5.97
C GLU A 61 -6.56 3.37 5.55
N ASN A 62 -5.81 4.45 5.28
CA ASN A 62 -6.40 5.71 4.82
C ASN A 62 -7.11 5.55 3.47
N ALA A 63 -6.57 4.74 2.55
CA ALA A 63 -7.20 4.47 1.26
C ALA A 63 -8.54 3.71 1.42
N LEU A 64 -8.58 2.72 2.33
CA LEU A 64 -9.81 1.98 2.64
C LEU A 64 -10.86 2.91 3.26
N GLN A 65 -10.48 3.79 4.18
CA GLN A 65 -11.41 4.78 4.75
C GLN A 65 -11.97 5.74 3.69
N HIS A 66 -11.14 6.16 2.72
CA HIS A 66 -11.62 6.98 1.60
C HIS A 66 -12.60 6.21 0.72
N LYS A 67 -12.30 4.94 0.41
CA LYS A 67 -13.21 4.05 -0.31
C LYS A 67 -14.54 3.87 0.45
N ASP A 68 -14.52 3.68 1.76
CA ASP A 68 -15.75 3.48 2.55
C ASP A 68 -16.62 4.74 2.59
N SER A 69 -16.01 5.93 2.63
CA SER A 69 -16.74 7.21 2.65
C SER A 69 -17.29 7.64 1.29
N SER A 70 -16.59 7.32 0.20
CA SER A 70 -16.86 7.88 -1.12
C SER A 70 -17.22 6.84 -2.19
N GLY A 71 -17.13 5.55 -1.86
CA GLY A 71 -17.18 4.47 -2.84
C GLY A 71 -15.90 4.43 -3.69
N GLY A 72 -15.73 3.35 -4.45
CA GLY A 72 -14.60 3.19 -5.37
C GLY A 72 -13.78 1.94 -5.15
N THR A 73 -12.55 1.95 -5.64
CA THR A 73 -11.63 0.80 -5.59
C THR A 73 -10.25 1.19 -5.09
N VAL A 74 -9.62 0.28 -4.36
CA VAL A 74 -8.23 0.39 -3.90
C VAL A 74 -7.40 -0.70 -4.58
N THR A 75 -6.28 -0.30 -5.18
CA THR A 75 -5.29 -1.20 -5.77
C THR A 75 -3.96 -1.04 -5.04
N ALA A 76 -3.46 -2.11 -4.41
CA ALA A 76 -2.13 -2.11 -3.84
C ALA A 76 -1.09 -2.59 -4.87
N ILE A 77 0.01 -1.87 -4.98
CA ILE A 77 1.06 -2.12 -5.96
C ILE A 77 2.39 -2.25 -5.22
N THR A 78 3.15 -3.30 -5.54
CA THR A 78 4.52 -3.46 -5.03
C THR A 78 5.49 -3.78 -6.17
N LEU A 79 6.75 -3.37 -6.00
CA LEU A 79 7.87 -3.75 -6.86
C LEU A 79 8.80 -4.66 -6.03
N GLY A 80 8.92 -5.92 -6.46
CA GLY A 80 9.69 -6.94 -5.75
C GLY A 80 9.60 -8.33 -6.35
N GLY A 81 10.58 -9.17 -6.01
CA GLY A 81 10.58 -10.59 -6.31
C GLY A 81 9.47 -11.35 -5.54
N PRO A 82 9.46 -12.69 -5.63
CA PRO A 82 8.39 -13.53 -5.06
C PRO A 82 8.11 -13.31 -3.55
N GLY A 83 9.12 -12.88 -2.79
CA GLY A 83 8.97 -12.57 -1.36
C GLY A 83 7.96 -11.44 -1.06
N ALA A 84 7.74 -10.52 -2.01
CA ALA A 84 6.83 -9.39 -1.86
C ALA A 84 5.34 -9.81 -1.91
N ASP A 85 5.03 -11.02 -2.40
CA ASP A 85 3.66 -11.56 -2.41
C ASP A 85 3.04 -11.62 -1.01
N LYS A 86 3.87 -11.83 0.02
CA LYS A 86 3.40 -11.86 1.41
C LYS A 86 2.75 -10.53 1.81
N VAL A 87 3.36 -9.41 1.42
CA VAL A 87 2.84 -8.06 1.69
C VAL A 87 1.53 -7.83 0.95
N LEU A 88 1.47 -8.17 -0.34
CA LEU A 88 0.25 -8.04 -1.14
C LEU A 88 -0.90 -8.88 -0.59
N LYS A 89 -0.64 -10.13 -0.20
CA LYS A 89 -1.65 -11.01 0.42
C LYS A 89 -2.13 -10.46 1.75
N GLY A 90 -1.24 -9.87 2.55
CA GLY A 90 -1.59 -9.19 3.79
C GLY A 90 -2.58 -8.06 3.56
N VAL A 91 -2.27 -7.11 2.68
CA VAL A 91 -3.17 -5.97 2.40
C VAL A 91 -4.44 -6.40 1.65
N LYS A 92 -4.37 -7.46 0.85
CA LYS A 92 -5.57 -8.06 0.22
C LYS A 92 -6.56 -8.58 1.28
N ALA A 93 -6.05 -9.21 2.34
CA ALA A 93 -6.88 -9.69 3.44
C ALA A 93 -7.54 -8.55 4.24
N LEU A 94 -6.98 -7.33 4.20
CA LEU A 94 -7.56 -6.15 4.85
C LEU A 94 -8.71 -5.51 4.06
N GLY A 95 -8.95 -5.90 2.80
CA GLY A 95 -10.07 -5.39 1.99
C GLY A 95 -9.69 -4.57 0.76
N VAL A 96 -8.41 -4.54 0.40
CA VAL A 96 -7.96 -4.01 -0.90
C VAL A 96 -8.62 -4.79 -2.04
N ASP A 97 -9.07 -4.09 -3.09
CA ASP A 97 -9.81 -4.72 -4.21
C ASP A 97 -8.88 -5.45 -5.17
N ASN A 98 -7.75 -4.84 -5.52
CA ASN A 98 -6.79 -5.40 -6.46
C ASN A 98 -5.38 -5.37 -5.90
N ILE A 99 -4.57 -6.36 -6.27
CA ILE A 99 -3.15 -6.40 -5.92
C ILE A 99 -2.32 -6.60 -7.18
N VAL A 100 -1.21 -5.87 -7.28
CA VAL A 100 -0.29 -5.93 -8.42
C VAL A 100 1.13 -6.07 -7.89
N ARG A 101 1.82 -7.13 -8.33
CA ARG A 101 3.28 -7.25 -8.18
C ARG A 101 3.93 -6.91 -9.51
N LEU A 102 4.75 -5.88 -9.50
CA LEU A 102 5.75 -5.65 -10.54
C LEU A 102 6.93 -6.55 -10.22
N ASP A 103 7.09 -7.60 -11.02
CA ASP A 103 8.14 -8.60 -10.81
C ASP A 103 9.51 -8.04 -11.19
N TYR A 104 10.40 -7.99 -10.21
CA TYR A 104 11.79 -7.61 -10.39
C TYR A 104 12.59 -8.21 -9.24
N ASP A 105 13.54 -9.06 -9.58
CA ASP A 105 14.43 -9.78 -8.66
C ASP A 105 15.87 -9.26 -8.69
N GLY A 106 16.13 -8.22 -9.49
CA GLY A 106 17.41 -7.53 -9.57
C GLY A 106 17.70 -6.66 -8.35
N PHE A 107 18.89 -6.05 -8.37
CA PHE A 107 19.26 -5.04 -7.38
C PHE A 107 18.31 -3.83 -7.48
N MET A 108 17.68 -3.49 -6.37
CA MET A 108 16.87 -2.30 -6.21
C MET A 108 17.59 -1.34 -5.28
N ASP A 109 17.84 -0.14 -5.76
CA ASP A 109 18.20 1.00 -4.91
C ASP A 109 17.18 2.12 -5.10
N SER A 110 17.22 3.11 -4.21
CA SER A 110 16.36 4.29 -4.30
C SER A 110 16.77 5.24 -5.43
N ASN A 111 17.89 4.98 -6.12
CA ASN A 111 18.49 5.87 -7.13
C ASN A 111 18.26 5.39 -8.57
N GLY A 112 17.77 4.16 -8.77
CA GLY A 112 17.81 3.46 -10.05
C GLY A 112 16.76 3.89 -11.08
N LEU A 113 15.88 4.84 -10.76
CA LEU A 113 14.76 5.26 -11.64
C LEU A 113 14.44 6.76 -11.55
N GLN A 114 15.47 7.60 -11.44
CA GLN A 114 15.39 9.00 -11.85
C GLN A 114 16.34 9.22 -13.02
N SER A 115 15.91 8.78 -14.21
CA SER A 115 16.49 9.22 -15.49
C SER A 115 15.68 10.37 -16.05
#